data_AF-A0A3C0UPV4-F1
#
_entry.id   AF-A0A3C0UPV4-F1
#
_cell.length_a   1.000
_cell.length_b   1.000
_cell.length_c   1.000
_cell.angle_alpha   90.00
_cell.angle_beta   90.00
_cell.angle_gamma   90.00
#
_symmetry.space_group_name_H-M   'P 1'
#
loop_
_entity.id
_entity.type
_entity.pdbx_description
1 polymer ?
#
loop_
_entity_poly.entity_id
_entity_poly.type
_entity_poly.pdbx_seq_one_letter_code
_entity_poly.pdbx_strand_id
1 'polypeptide(L)'
;MKKIALLLVLIGQTWLAFAQQLDVFPLKFSDNKRHLLDKTNKPFLIKEFSAWGLLQAIPEAEEAAFLDSLHEEGFNTVMVSIVSNASSQMGGNPPYWQGISPFTVEWDFSTPNETYFKHVDWFLKMAEEKGFFVILVPCYLGYYTDAGQGWWDEMRSPKNSPEKMRKYGEFLGKRYKNTSNIMWVAGGDNDAKGVDEPYMKNLISGIKTYDKEHLWTGHFNNGSQHFWSTDNPLYRDIIDIDGEYVWQEISMGARGPQYVSELNQYKKGKMVIQLDQSYEHDVPHNADNENPQWIRRKMYEGLLSGCAGTSFSSGTLDNQCYWFKNWKPLMNTASTKDVARCFRLFDQLPWYNFVPDTSQTIIVEGRGVYGSREYICAAKSKDARCYVMYIPKGGTFYVNVKEISQERFTVQWYNPRTGKLIRIGQVKGDDRFGVFAPTEEDWVMIFTAGEELKLSTLNENVGNLTQLVNPNTVHTPRGYSHASVTDLGTVKMVLIAGQVALDKSGNLVGKDDLQQQTEQVFQNIKSIVESENGTMAQIVKLNYFIRDVSKIHVVRDVRDKFINTNNPPASTLVEVSKLFREDILIEIEATAMIPKR
;
A
#
# COMPACT_ATOMS: atom_id res chain seq x y z
N MET A 1 -7.04 66.54 4.43
CA MET A 1 -6.58 66.37 5.82
C MET A 1 -6.78 64.91 6.24
N LYS A 2 -5.68 64.21 6.56
CA LYS A 2 -5.51 63.05 7.49
C LYS A 2 -6.38 61.78 7.25
N LYS A 3 -5.89 60.53 7.24
CA LYS A 3 -4.54 59.90 7.32
C LYS A 3 -4.74 58.36 7.25
N ILE A 4 -3.72 57.61 6.77
CA ILE A 4 -3.36 56.18 7.02
C ILE A 4 -4.19 55.14 6.20
N ALA A 5 -3.70 54.31 5.27
CA ALA A 5 -2.50 53.45 5.05
C ALA A 5 -2.59 52.01 5.64
N LEU A 6 -2.05 51.03 4.88
CA LEU A 6 -1.98 49.54 5.04
C LEU A 6 -3.16 48.76 4.38
N LEU A 7 -3.01 47.68 3.59
CA LEU A 7 -1.85 46.82 3.26
C LEU A 7 -2.13 46.01 1.96
N LEU A 8 -1.17 46.08 1.02
CA LEU A 8 -0.58 45.07 0.12
C LEU A 8 -1.27 43.71 -0.20
N VAL A 9 -1.25 43.40 -1.52
CA VAL A 9 -0.85 42.14 -2.20
C VAL A 9 -1.25 40.80 -1.57
N LEU A 10 -2.13 40.06 -2.26
CA LEU A 10 -2.10 38.59 -2.33
C LEU A 10 -2.89 38.10 -3.56
N ILE A 11 -2.30 38.27 -4.74
CA ILE A 11 -2.57 37.43 -5.92
C ILE A 11 -1.41 36.44 -5.96
N GLY A 12 -1.71 35.13 -5.86
CA GLY A 12 -0.74 34.05 -6.03
C GLY A 12 -0.31 33.36 -4.74
N GLN A 13 -1.17 32.52 -4.18
CA GLN A 13 -0.74 31.35 -3.39
C GLN A 13 -1.56 30.13 -3.84
N THR A 14 -1.25 29.66 -5.05
CA THR A 14 -1.39 28.24 -5.36
C THR A 14 -0.41 27.49 -4.48
N TRP A 15 -0.93 26.63 -3.59
CA TRP A 15 -0.30 25.43 -3.03
C TRP A 15 1.23 25.36 -3.15
N LEU A 16 1.93 26.03 -2.24
CA LEU A 16 3.28 25.61 -1.83
C LEU A 16 3.10 24.98 -0.45
N ALA A 17 2.73 23.70 -0.43
CA ALA A 17 3.08 22.87 0.69
C ALA A 17 4.61 22.92 0.77
N PHE A 18 5.15 23.53 1.82
CA PHE A 18 6.54 23.32 2.17
C PHE A 18 6.67 21.81 2.43
N ALA A 19 7.12 21.06 1.44
CA ALA A 19 7.63 19.71 1.64
C ALA A 19 8.78 19.86 2.65
N GLN A 20 8.51 19.54 3.90
CA GLN A 20 9.56 19.43 4.89
C GLN A 20 10.45 18.29 4.40
N GLN A 21 11.67 18.62 3.97
CA GLN A 21 12.62 17.63 3.48
C GLN A 21 12.74 16.53 4.54
N LEU A 22 12.40 15.29 4.16
CA LEU A 22 12.39 14.16 5.07
C LEU A 22 13.83 13.82 5.42
N ASP A 23 14.20 14.14 6.65
CA ASP A 23 15.58 14.11 7.09
C ASP A 23 15.96 12.72 7.61
N VAL A 24 15.98 11.72 6.70
CA VAL A 24 16.08 10.28 7.01
C VAL A 24 17.49 9.72 6.80
N PHE A 25 18.18 10.12 5.75
CA PHE A 25 19.42 9.49 5.27
C PHE A 25 20.69 10.24 5.72
N PRO A 26 21.86 9.57 5.86
CA PRO A 26 22.10 8.15 5.57
C PRO A 26 21.58 7.21 6.67
N LEU A 27 21.27 5.97 6.27
CA LEU A 27 20.98 4.90 7.21
C LEU A 27 22.27 4.30 7.78
N LYS A 28 22.21 3.80 9.01
CA LYS A 28 23.32 3.06 9.64
C LYS A 28 22.80 1.87 10.43
N PHE A 29 23.66 0.89 10.71
CA PHE A 29 23.30 -0.19 11.60
C PHE A 29 23.04 0.31 13.03
N SER A 30 22.03 -0.28 13.67
CA SER A 30 21.92 -0.31 15.13
C SER A 30 23.11 -1.05 15.77
N ASP A 31 23.35 -0.81 17.06
CA ASP A 31 24.48 -1.41 17.80
C ASP A 31 24.49 -2.94 17.74
N ASN A 32 23.30 -3.56 17.72
CA ASN A 32 23.16 -5.02 17.65
C ASN A 32 23.15 -5.56 16.20
N LYS A 33 23.24 -4.68 15.19
CA LYS A 33 23.23 -4.98 13.76
C LYS A 33 22.02 -5.81 13.30
N ARG A 34 20.86 -5.63 13.93
CA ARG A 34 19.60 -6.33 13.56
C ARG A 34 18.61 -5.48 12.79
N HIS A 35 18.79 -4.16 12.77
CA HIS A 35 17.98 -3.21 12.04
C HIS A 35 18.79 -1.95 11.72
N LEU A 36 18.26 -1.12 10.83
CA LEU A 36 18.82 0.18 10.48
C LEU A 36 18.26 1.29 11.36
N LEU A 37 19.04 2.35 11.50
CA LEU A 37 18.67 3.60 12.15
C LEU A 37 18.75 4.71 11.10
N ASP A 38 17.79 5.63 11.14
CA ASP A 38 17.87 6.89 10.40
C ASP A 38 18.95 7.81 10.99
N LYS A 39 19.23 8.92 10.31
CA LYS A 39 20.22 9.91 10.77
C LYS A 39 19.90 10.56 12.12
N THR A 40 18.66 10.45 12.61
CA THR A 40 18.21 10.92 13.94
C THR A 40 18.26 9.82 15.00
N ASN A 41 18.75 8.62 14.66
CA ASN A 41 18.78 7.40 15.48
C ASN A 41 17.42 6.75 15.72
N LYS A 42 16.41 7.00 14.88
CA LYS A 42 15.15 6.25 14.95
C LYS A 42 15.26 4.94 14.17
N PRO A 43 14.70 3.83 14.68
CA PRO A 43 14.63 2.58 13.94
C PRO A 43 13.92 2.73 12.58
N PHE A 44 14.57 2.26 11.53
CA PHE A 44 14.08 2.30 10.16
C PHE A 44 13.65 0.89 9.74
N LEU A 45 12.34 0.68 9.59
CA LEU A 45 11.77 -0.55 9.04
C LEU A 45 11.78 -0.44 7.52
N ILE A 46 12.38 -1.40 6.82
CA ILE A 46 12.34 -1.43 5.35
C ILE A 46 10.93 -1.88 4.90
N LYS A 47 10.20 -0.97 4.25
CA LYS A 47 8.86 -1.19 3.70
C LYS A 47 8.97 -1.05 2.19
N GLU A 48 9.37 -2.15 1.58
CA GLU A 48 9.88 -2.19 0.21
C GLU A 48 8.75 -2.44 -0.78
N PHE A 49 8.79 -1.70 -1.89
CA PHE A 49 8.02 -1.99 -3.10
C PHE A 49 8.94 -2.35 -4.26
N SER A 50 8.81 -3.57 -4.80
CA SER A 50 9.65 -4.06 -5.88
C SER A 50 9.27 -3.42 -7.21
N ALA A 51 10.00 -2.36 -7.55
CA ALA A 51 9.77 -1.51 -8.69
C ALA A 51 10.81 -1.70 -9.81
N TRP A 52 11.32 -2.92 -10.00
CA TRP A 52 12.54 -3.20 -10.77
C TRP A 52 12.79 -2.32 -12.01
N GLY A 53 11.96 -2.43 -13.06
CA GLY A 53 12.18 -1.73 -14.35
C GLY A 53 11.64 -0.30 -14.42
N LEU A 54 11.36 0.35 -13.27
CA LEU A 54 10.72 1.66 -13.20
C LEU A 54 11.48 2.72 -14.01
N LEU A 55 12.81 2.80 -13.83
CA LEU A 55 13.72 3.80 -14.44
C LEU A 55 13.76 3.76 -15.97
N GLN A 56 13.27 2.69 -16.60
CA GLN A 56 13.22 2.57 -18.06
C GLN A 56 11.80 2.73 -18.60
N ALA A 57 10.78 2.60 -17.74
CA ALA A 57 9.42 2.36 -18.18
C ALA A 57 8.59 3.62 -18.43
N ILE A 58 8.79 4.67 -17.63
CA ILE A 58 7.89 5.83 -17.55
C ILE A 58 8.69 7.14 -17.44
N PRO A 59 8.10 8.30 -17.78
CA PRO A 59 8.78 9.59 -17.63
C PRO A 59 8.87 10.03 -16.16
N GLU A 60 9.81 10.93 -15.87
CA GLU A 60 10.09 11.49 -14.52
C GLU A 60 8.82 11.93 -13.76
N ALA A 61 7.88 12.60 -14.44
CA ALA A 61 6.64 13.05 -13.81
C ALA A 61 5.78 11.88 -13.28
N GLU A 62 5.77 10.75 -14.00
CA GLU A 62 5.05 9.55 -13.58
C GLU A 62 5.82 8.77 -12.50
N GLU A 63 7.16 8.77 -12.53
CA GLU A 63 7.97 8.20 -11.44
C GLU A 63 7.79 8.94 -10.12
N ALA A 64 7.74 10.28 -10.16
CA ALA A 64 7.48 11.10 -8.99
C ALA A 64 6.09 10.81 -8.41
N ALA A 65 5.06 10.73 -9.26
CA ALA A 65 3.69 10.41 -8.87
C ALA A 65 3.56 8.97 -8.34
N PHE A 66 4.33 8.03 -8.88
CA PHE A 66 4.42 6.66 -8.38
C PHE A 66 4.99 6.62 -6.96
N LEU A 67 6.11 7.30 -6.69
CA LEU A 67 6.68 7.37 -5.33
C LEU A 67 5.76 8.11 -4.36
N ASP A 68 5.05 9.15 -4.80
CA ASP A 68 4.03 9.81 -3.97
C ASP A 68 2.91 8.84 -3.58
N SER A 69 2.43 8.03 -4.51
CA SER A 69 1.39 7.03 -4.24
C SER A 69 1.89 5.93 -3.30
N LEU A 70 3.14 5.47 -3.45
CA LEU A 70 3.75 4.53 -2.52
C LEU A 70 3.90 5.12 -1.10
N HIS A 71 4.29 6.39 -1.01
CA HIS A 71 4.42 7.09 0.27
C HIS A 71 3.08 7.17 1.00
N GLU A 72 2.00 7.47 0.27
CA GLU A 72 0.63 7.51 0.81
C GLU A 72 0.19 6.15 1.41
N GLU A 73 0.63 5.05 0.82
CA GLU A 73 0.39 3.69 1.33
C GLU A 73 1.39 3.24 2.41
N GLY A 74 2.35 4.11 2.77
CA GLY A 74 3.30 3.90 3.86
C GLY A 74 4.58 3.16 3.47
N PHE A 75 4.81 2.90 2.18
CA PHE A 75 6.11 2.43 1.70
C PHE A 75 7.17 3.51 1.88
N ASN A 76 8.40 3.09 2.14
CA ASN A 76 9.54 3.98 2.34
C ASN A 76 10.81 3.47 1.65
N THR A 77 10.71 2.36 0.92
CA THR A 77 11.83 1.74 0.22
C THR A 77 11.34 1.27 -1.15
N VAL A 78 12.17 1.41 -2.19
CA VAL A 78 11.91 0.80 -3.51
C VAL A 78 13.11 0.00 -3.97
N MET A 79 12.88 -1.14 -4.60
CA MET A 79 13.91 -1.84 -5.37
C MET A 79 13.80 -1.50 -6.85
N VAL A 80 14.89 -1.00 -7.45
CA VAL A 80 14.95 -0.63 -8.88
C VAL A 80 16.26 -1.09 -9.51
N SER A 81 16.22 -1.33 -10.81
CA SER A 81 17.37 -1.66 -11.64
C SER A 81 17.86 -0.45 -12.40
N ILE A 82 19.16 -0.12 -12.26
CA ILE A 82 19.80 0.91 -13.08
C ILE A 82 19.69 0.54 -14.55
N VAL A 83 19.95 -0.74 -14.88
CA VAL A 83 19.70 -1.29 -16.21
C VAL A 83 18.98 -2.63 -16.06
N SER A 84 17.86 -2.78 -16.76
CA SER A 84 17.12 -4.03 -16.91
C SER A 84 16.68 -4.17 -18.36
N ASN A 85 16.63 -5.41 -18.86
CA ASN A 85 16.11 -5.71 -20.19
C ASN A 85 15.05 -6.79 -19.99
N ALA A 86 13.82 -6.58 -20.41
CA ALA A 86 12.84 -7.66 -20.47
C ALA A 86 11.85 -7.35 -21.58
N SER A 87 12.04 -8.02 -22.72
CA SER A 87 11.31 -7.75 -23.97
C SER A 87 9.77 -7.87 -23.84
N SER A 88 9.30 -8.53 -22.78
CA SER A 88 7.89 -8.86 -22.54
C SER A 88 7.38 -8.58 -21.11
N GLN A 89 8.20 -8.09 -20.17
CA GLN A 89 7.81 -8.05 -18.75
C GLN A 89 8.21 -6.78 -17.98
N MET A 90 9.16 -5.96 -18.49
CA MET A 90 9.63 -4.77 -17.76
C MET A 90 9.87 -3.64 -18.75
N GLY A 91 9.25 -2.48 -18.49
CA GLY A 91 9.61 -1.17 -19.06
C GLY A 91 10.08 -1.13 -20.51
N GLY A 92 9.15 -0.77 -21.42
CA GLY A 92 9.40 -0.25 -22.77
C GLY A 92 10.44 -1.03 -23.58
N ASN A 93 10.04 -2.05 -24.33
CA ASN A 93 10.93 -2.71 -25.27
C ASN A 93 11.28 -1.79 -26.46
N PRO A 94 12.58 -1.58 -26.81
CA PRO A 94 13.81 -1.94 -26.07
C PRO A 94 14.09 -0.99 -24.88
N PRO A 95 14.81 -1.43 -23.82
CA PRO A 95 14.77 -0.89 -22.44
C PRO A 95 15.40 0.50 -22.30
N TYR A 96 14.85 1.47 -23.01
CA TYR A 96 15.37 2.81 -23.16
C TYR A 96 14.41 3.76 -22.49
N TRP A 97 14.92 4.48 -21.49
CA TRP A 97 14.15 5.55 -20.87
C TRP A 97 13.87 6.63 -21.91
N GLN A 98 12.60 6.80 -22.28
CA GLN A 98 12.17 7.76 -23.30
C GLN A 98 12.95 7.64 -24.63
N GLY A 99 13.36 6.42 -25.00
CA GLY A 99 14.16 6.16 -26.22
C GLY A 99 15.66 6.43 -26.07
N ILE A 100 16.15 6.80 -24.88
CA ILE A 100 17.55 7.02 -24.58
C ILE A 100 18.16 5.73 -24.00
N SER A 101 19.12 5.16 -24.72
CA SER A 101 19.87 3.98 -24.29
C SER A 101 20.79 4.28 -23.10
N PRO A 102 20.97 3.35 -22.14
CA PRO A 102 21.93 3.50 -21.05
C PRO A 102 23.39 3.52 -21.52
N PHE A 103 23.67 3.08 -22.75
CA PHE A 103 25.01 3.07 -23.35
C PHE A 103 25.02 3.78 -24.70
N THR A 104 26.07 4.56 -24.97
CA THR A 104 26.24 5.31 -26.24
C THR A 104 26.62 4.41 -27.41
N VAL A 105 27.28 3.29 -27.12
CA VAL A 105 27.43 2.17 -28.04
C VAL A 105 26.54 1.05 -27.55
N GLU A 106 25.65 0.58 -28.42
CA GLU A 106 24.66 -0.44 -28.10
C GLU A 106 25.30 -1.65 -27.40
N TRP A 107 24.85 -1.91 -26.17
CA TRP A 107 25.28 -2.99 -25.27
C TRP A 107 26.73 -2.93 -24.78
N ASP A 108 27.50 -1.88 -25.09
CA ASP A 108 28.87 -1.75 -24.57
C ASP A 108 28.86 -1.09 -23.19
N PHE A 109 29.01 -1.92 -22.14
CA PHE A 109 28.97 -1.48 -20.75
C PHE A 109 30.08 -0.48 -20.39
N SER A 110 31.14 -0.40 -21.21
CA SER A 110 32.21 0.60 -21.01
C SER A 110 31.89 1.98 -21.56
N THR A 111 30.68 2.18 -22.13
CA THR A 111 30.24 3.45 -22.72
C THR A 111 28.96 4.05 -22.11
N PRO A 112 28.86 4.21 -20.77
CA PRO A 112 27.69 4.83 -20.12
C PRO A 112 27.23 6.13 -20.80
N ASN A 113 25.93 6.23 -21.04
CA ASN A 113 25.31 7.41 -21.65
C ASN A 113 24.97 8.45 -20.58
N GLU A 114 25.70 9.57 -20.57
CA GLU A 114 25.53 10.64 -19.58
C GLU A 114 24.08 11.17 -19.52
N THR A 115 23.35 11.20 -20.63
CA THR A 115 21.94 11.66 -20.62
C THR A 115 21.06 10.69 -19.82
N TYR A 116 21.25 9.38 -20.00
CA TYR A 116 20.53 8.36 -19.23
C TYR A 116 20.91 8.42 -17.74
N PHE A 117 22.21 8.53 -17.44
CA PHE A 117 22.67 8.53 -16.05
C PHE A 117 22.33 9.81 -15.28
N LYS A 118 22.11 10.94 -15.96
CA LYS A 118 21.50 12.13 -15.34
C LYS A 118 20.06 11.91 -14.88
N HIS A 119 19.30 11.10 -15.61
CA HIS A 119 17.97 10.70 -15.19
C HIS A 119 18.03 9.79 -13.94
N VAL A 120 18.97 8.85 -13.89
CA VAL A 120 19.21 8.04 -12.67
C VAL A 120 19.62 8.92 -11.47
N ASP A 121 20.50 9.91 -11.67
CA ASP A 121 20.84 10.89 -10.62
C ASP A 121 19.60 11.64 -10.12
N TRP A 122 18.76 12.10 -11.05
CA TRP A 122 17.53 12.81 -10.74
C TRP A 122 16.60 11.92 -9.91
N PHE A 123 16.41 10.66 -10.30
CA PHE A 123 15.53 9.73 -9.58
C PHE A 123 16.03 9.47 -8.16
N LEU A 124 17.33 9.17 -7.99
CA LEU A 124 17.89 8.87 -6.67
C LEU A 124 17.76 10.06 -5.71
N LYS A 125 17.98 11.28 -6.22
CA LYS A 125 17.78 12.51 -5.47
C LYS A 125 16.30 12.77 -5.15
N MET A 126 15.42 12.55 -6.11
CA MET A 126 13.97 12.70 -5.94
C MET A 126 13.43 11.70 -4.91
N ALA A 127 13.91 10.45 -4.93
CA ALA A 127 13.63 9.44 -3.92
C ALA A 127 14.14 9.87 -2.54
N GLU A 128 15.36 10.40 -2.43
CA GLU A 128 15.93 10.92 -1.19
C GLU A 128 15.06 12.04 -0.60
N GLU A 129 14.67 13.02 -1.42
CA GLU A 129 13.83 14.16 -1.02
C GLU A 129 12.45 13.70 -0.52
N LYS A 130 11.91 12.60 -1.07
CA LYS A 130 10.66 11.95 -0.65
C LYS A 130 10.84 10.94 0.50
N GLY A 131 12.05 10.78 1.05
CA GLY A 131 12.32 9.88 2.16
C GLY A 131 12.40 8.39 1.79
N PHE A 132 12.63 8.07 0.52
CA PHE A 132 12.77 6.69 0.04
C PHE A 132 14.20 6.18 0.08
N PHE A 133 14.37 5.00 0.68
CA PHE A 133 15.57 4.18 0.55
C PHE A 133 15.50 3.41 -0.76
N VAL A 134 16.62 3.28 -1.46
CA VAL A 134 16.66 2.65 -2.80
C VAL A 134 17.55 1.42 -2.74
N ILE A 135 16.93 0.25 -2.88
CA ILE A 135 17.64 -1.01 -3.11
C ILE A 135 18.00 -1.05 -4.60
N LEU A 136 19.25 -0.71 -4.89
CA LEU A 136 19.71 -0.36 -6.23
C LEU A 136 20.46 -1.53 -6.87
N VAL A 137 19.87 -2.08 -7.92
CA VAL A 137 20.42 -3.20 -8.68
C VAL A 137 21.29 -2.63 -9.82
N PRO A 138 22.62 -2.81 -9.80
CA PRO A 138 23.52 -2.22 -10.80
C PRO A 138 23.22 -2.66 -12.23
N CYS A 139 22.79 -3.92 -12.37
CA CYS A 139 22.47 -4.59 -13.63
C CYS A 139 21.60 -5.80 -13.31
N TYR A 140 20.33 -5.79 -13.73
CA TYR A 140 19.47 -6.97 -13.61
C TYR A 140 19.94 -8.04 -14.60
N LEU A 141 20.47 -9.14 -14.08
CA LEU A 141 20.99 -10.24 -14.90
C LEU A 141 19.89 -11.07 -15.55
N GLY A 142 18.72 -11.18 -14.93
CA GLY A 142 17.57 -11.92 -15.44
C GLY A 142 17.54 -13.37 -14.99
N TYR A 143 16.35 -13.95 -15.03
CA TYR A 143 16.14 -15.34 -14.68
C TYR A 143 16.98 -16.26 -15.57
N TYR A 144 17.85 -17.06 -14.96
CA TYR A 144 18.90 -17.83 -15.64
C TYR A 144 18.43 -18.83 -16.72
N THR A 145 17.13 -19.16 -16.78
CA THR A 145 16.53 -20.01 -17.83
C THR A 145 15.67 -19.26 -18.84
N ASP A 146 15.50 -17.94 -18.67
CA ASP A 146 14.72 -17.10 -19.58
C ASP A 146 15.64 -16.12 -20.32
N ALA A 147 16.00 -16.47 -21.56
CA ALA A 147 16.80 -15.61 -22.43
C ALA A 147 16.08 -14.30 -22.85
N GLY A 148 14.77 -14.17 -22.56
CA GLY A 148 14.02 -12.95 -22.77
C GLY A 148 14.17 -11.90 -21.66
N GLN A 149 14.88 -12.24 -20.58
CA GLN A 149 15.04 -11.41 -19.39
C GLN A 149 16.51 -11.10 -19.06
N GLY A 150 16.70 -9.92 -18.48
CA GLY A 150 17.94 -9.36 -17.99
C GLY A 150 19.00 -9.10 -19.07
N TRP A 151 20.17 -8.66 -18.61
CA TRP A 151 21.29 -8.25 -19.46
C TRP A 151 22.39 -9.32 -19.58
N TRP A 152 22.15 -10.54 -19.10
CA TRP A 152 23.17 -11.60 -19.10
C TRP A 152 23.68 -11.96 -20.51
N ASP A 153 22.83 -11.96 -21.54
CA ASP A 153 23.25 -12.22 -22.92
C ASP A 153 24.04 -11.04 -23.52
N GLU A 154 23.60 -9.81 -23.31
CA GLU A 154 24.34 -8.61 -23.73
C GLU A 154 25.71 -8.53 -23.04
N MET A 155 25.75 -8.84 -21.74
CA MET A 155 26.98 -8.90 -20.94
C MET A 155 27.97 -9.94 -21.51
N ARG A 156 27.49 -11.07 -22.01
CA ARG A 156 28.30 -12.12 -22.65
C ARG A 156 28.65 -11.84 -24.10
N SER A 157 28.02 -10.85 -24.73
CA SER A 157 28.23 -10.57 -26.15
C SER A 157 29.70 -10.19 -26.44
N PRO A 158 30.18 -10.35 -27.70
CA PRO A 158 31.53 -9.95 -28.09
C PRO A 158 31.85 -8.46 -27.88
N LYS A 159 30.83 -7.63 -27.62
CA LYS A 159 30.99 -6.20 -27.30
C LYS A 159 31.52 -5.99 -25.87
N ASN A 160 31.44 -7.00 -25.00
CA ASN A 160 31.78 -6.91 -23.59
C ASN A 160 32.90 -7.86 -23.16
N SER A 161 33.43 -7.60 -21.97
CA SER A 161 34.42 -8.43 -21.28
C SER A 161 34.34 -8.15 -19.78
N PRO A 162 34.93 -9.01 -18.92
CA PRO A 162 35.03 -8.73 -17.49
C PRO A 162 35.66 -7.36 -17.20
N GLU A 163 36.66 -6.96 -17.96
CA GLU A 163 37.31 -5.65 -17.86
C GLU A 163 36.36 -4.49 -18.20
N LYS A 164 35.48 -4.65 -19.20
CA LYS A 164 34.45 -3.63 -19.50
C LYS A 164 33.40 -3.55 -18.40
N MET A 165 33.01 -4.67 -17.79
CA MET A 165 32.14 -4.66 -16.61
C MET A 165 32.80 -4.00 -15.41
N ARG A 166 34.12 -4.16 -15.24
CA ARG A 166 34.90 -3.44 -14.23
C ARG A 166 34.79 -1.94 -14.41
N LYS A 167 34.97 -1.45 -15.65
CA LYS A 167 34.84 -0.01 -15.99
C LYS A 167 33.44 0.52 -15.74
N TYR A 168 32.40 -0.27 -16.04
CA TYR A 168 31.03 0.08 -15.69
C TYR A 168 30.85 0.21 -14.17
N GLY A 169 31.35 -0.76 -13.41
CA GLY A 169 31.34 -0.70 -11.94
C GLY A 169 32.09 0.51 -11.39
N GLU A 170 33.26 0.82 -11.92
CA GLU A 170 34.04 2.01 -11.54
C GLU A 170 33.27 3.30 -11.81
N PHE A 171 32.58 3.39 -12.95
CA PHE A 171 31.71 4.51 -13.27
C PHE A 171 30.59 4.67 -12.22
N LEU A 172 29.87 3.58 -11.92
CA LEU A 172 28.79 3.59 -10.92
C LEU A 172 29.31 3.96 -9.52
N GLY A 173 30.35 3.29 -9.03
CA GLY A 173 30.92 3.54 -7.70
C GLY A 173 31.46 4.97 -7.58
N LYS A 174 32.07 5.52 -8.64
CA LYS A 174 32.53 6.92 -8.63
C LYS A 174 31.37 7.90 -8.60
N ARG A 175 30.29 7.62 -9.33
CA ARG A 175 29.12 8.50 -9.46
C ARG A 175 28.27 8.52 -8.19
N TYR A 176 28.03 7.36 -7.58
CA TYR A 176 27.02 7.18 -6.53
C TYR A 176 27.56 6.98 -5.11
N LYS A 177 28.88 6.95 -4.89
CA LYS A 177 29.47 6.81 -3.54
C LYS A 177 29.00 7.84 -2.50
N ASN A 178 28.43 8.97 -2.92
CA ASN A 178 27.94 10.03 -2.04
C ASN A 178 26.39 10.11 -1.98
N THR A 179 25.67 9.22 -2.67
CA THR A 179 24.21 9.16 -2.67
C THR A 179 23.73 8.57 -1.35
N SER A 180 23.07 9.33 -0.49
CA SER A 180 22.87 8.94 0.92
C SER A 180 21.88 7.78 1.16
N ASN A 181 21.04 7.47 0.16
CA ASN A 181 19.84 6.65 0.31
C ASN A 181 19.88 5.33 -0.49
N ILE A 182 21.05 4.75 -0.76
CA ILE A 182 21.16 3.50 -1.53
C ILE A 182 21.73 2.30 -0.75
N MET A 183 21.32 1.10 -1.16
CA MET A 183 21.99 -0.19 -0.90
C MET A 183 22.18 -0.94 -2.21
N TRP A 184 23.35 -1.51 -2.43
CA TRP A 184 23.65 -2.27 -3.64
C TRP A 184 23.14 -3.71 -3.59
N VAL A 185 22.74 -4.24 -4.74
CA VAL A 185 22.34 -5.65 -4.91
C VAL A 185 23.33 -6.37 -5.83
N ALA A 186 23.89 -7.49 -5.36
CA ALA A 186 24.58 -8.44 -6.21
C ALA A 186 23.58 -9.39 -6.89
N GLY A 187 23.79 -9.73 -8.17
CA GLY A 187 22.90 -10.65 -8.91
C GLY A 187 21.78 -9.91 -9.64
N GLY A 188 20.53 -10.29 -9.39
CA GLY A 188 19.33 -9.93 -10.14
C GLY A 188 18.75 -11.17 -10.82
N ASP A 189 18.02 -11.96 -10.04
CA ASP A 189 17.45 -13.29 -10.37
C ASP A 189 18.43 -14.32 -10.99
N ASN A 190 19.72 -14.15 -10.68
CA ASN A 190 20.79 -14.98 -11.26
C ASN A 190 21.94 -15.15 -10.28
N ASP A 191 22.44 -16.38 -10.15
CA ASP A 191 23.60 -16.68 -9.30
C ASP A 191 24.91 -16.09 -9.82
N ALA A 192 24.95 -15.64 -11.08
CA ALA A 192 26.17 -15.22 -11.78
C ALA A 192 27.32 -16.22 -11.59
N LYS A 193 27.05 -17.52 -11.82
CA LYS A 193 28.01 -18.62 -11.66
C LYS A 193 28.62 -19.04 -13.00
N GLY A 194 29.78 -19.68 -12.96
CA GLY A 194 30.43 -20.20 -14.16
C GLY A 194 30.88 -19.08 -15.09
N VAL A 195 30.32 -19.01 -16.30
CA VAL A 195 30.74 -18.03 -17.32
C VAL A 195 30.43 -16.58 -16.95
N ASP A 196 29.42 -16.36 -16.09
CA ASP A 196 29.01 -15.00 -15.66
C ASP A 196 29.83 -14.47 -14.49
N GLU A 197 30.46 -15.36 -13.73
CA GLU A 197 31.16 -15.02 -12.49
C GLU A 197 32.24 -13.96 -12.70
N PRO A 198 33.12 -14.05 -13.72
CA PRO A 198 34.12 -13.01 -13.94
C PRO A 198 33.53 -11.64 -14.21
N TYR A 199 32.37 -11.56 -14.90
CA TYR A 199 31.72 -10.30 -15.24
C TYR A 199 31.12 -9.63 -14.00
N MET A 200 30.34 -10.38 -13.21
CA MET A 200 29.72 -9.87 -11.98
C MET A 200 30.77 -9.51 -10.92
N LYS A 201 31.80 -10.34 -10.71
CA LYS A 201 32.90 -10.01 -9.79
C LYS A 201 33.63 -8.73 -10.19
N ASN A 202 33.85 -8.50 -11.48
CA ASN A 202 34.49 -7.27 -11.95
C ASN A 202 33.57 -6.05 -11.79
N LEU A 203 32.27 -6.16 -12.07
CA LEU A 203 31.29 -5.11 -11.80
C LEU A 203 31.31 -4.68 -10.33
N ILE A 204 31.16 -5.65 -9.42
CA ILE A 204 31.17 -5.41 -7.97
C ILE A 204 32.50 -4.81 -7.53
N SER A 205 33.62 -5.38 -7.99
CA SER A 205 34.97 -4.88 -7.67
C SER A 205 35.15 -3.43 -8.14
N GLY A 206 34.67 -3.10 -9.34
CA GLY A 206 34.69 -1.74 -9.88
C GLY A 206 33.91 -0.75 -9.01
N ILE A 207 32.69 -1.11 -8.58
CA ILE A 207 31.90 -0.27 -7.65
C ILE A 207 32.68 -0.09 -6.35
N LYS A 208 33.13 -1.20 -5.75
CA LYS A 208 33.88 -1.20 -4.50
C LYS A 208 35.23 -0.50 -4.62
N THR A 209 35.78 -0.22 -5.80
CA THR A 209 36.99 0.62 -5.92
C THR A 209 36.76 2.02 -5.36
N TYR A 210 35.58 2.60 -5.59
CA TYR A 210 35.25 3.99 -5.24
C TYR A 210 34.23 4.12 -4.11
N ASP A 211 33.32 3.16 -3.99
CA ASP A 211 32.28 3.14 -2.96
C ASP A 211 32.63 2.11 -1.88
N LYS A 212 32.89 2.61 -0.67
CA LYS A 212 33.29 1.81 0.49
C LYS A 212 32.24 1.80 1.60
N GLU A 213 31.19 2.60 1.45
CA GLU A 213 30.28 2.94 2.55
C GLU A 213 28.90 2.29 2.38
N HIS A 214 28.41 2.17 1.15
CA HIS A 214 27.08 1.61 0.94
C HIS A 214 27.01 0.12 1.25
N LEU A 215 25.89 -0.25 1.87
CA LEU A 215 25.55 -1.62 2.22
C LEU A 215 25.31 -2.45 0.96
N TRP A 216 25.48 -3.77 1.12
CA TRP A 216 25.20 -4.75 0.07
C TRP A 216 24.22 -5.82 0.55
N THR A 217 23.33 -6.22 -0.36
CA THR A 217 22.55 -7.46 -0.30
C THR A 217 22.74 -8.25 -1.60
N GLY A 218 22.08 -9.40 -1.74
CA GLY A 218 22.17 -10.25 -2.92
C GLY A 218 20.82 -10.85 -3.31
N HIS A 219 20.48 -10.76 -4.58
CA HIS A 219 19.29 -11.34 -5.16
C HIS A 219 19.72 -12.43 -6.16
N PHE A 220 19.67 -13.69 -5.72
CA PHE A 220 20.19 -14.83 -6.48
C PHE A 220 19.08 -15.74 -6.97
N ASN A 221 19.44 -16.83 -7.66
CA ASN A 221 18.46 -17.67 -8.32
C ASN A 221 17.75 -18.61 -7.32
N ASN A 222 16.42 -18.57 -7.33
CA ASN A 222 15.56 -19.43 -6.50
C ASN A 222 15.75 -20.94 -6.79
N GLY A 223 15.97 -21.31 -8.05
CA GLY A 223 16.15 -22.70 -8.49
C GLY A 223 17.40 -23.40 -7.95
N SER A 224 18.40 -22.64 -7.46
CA SER A 224 19.58 -23.20 -6.82
C SER A 224 19.43 -23.34 -5.29
N GLN A 225 18.23 -23.10 -4.76
CA GLN A 225 17.94 -23.04 -3.32
C GLN A 225 18.76 -21.99 -2.56
N HIS A 226 19.26 -20.96 -3.26
CA HIS A 226 19.91 -19.80 -2.66
C HIS A 226 18.87 -18.76 -2.24
N PHE A 227 18.00 -19.15 -1.30
CA PHE A 227 16.91 -18.28 -0.83
C PHE A 227 17.43 -17.07 -0.07
N TRP A 228 18.58 -17.18 0.59
CA TRP A 228 19.23 -16.06 1.27
C TRP A 228 20.42 -15.54 0.46
N SER A 229 20.67 -14.23 0.49
CA SER A 229 21.87 -13.63 -0.12
C SER A 229 23.17 -14.34 0.30
N THR A 230 23.27 -14.76 1.56
CA THR A 230 24.44 -15.47 2.08
C THR A 230 24.52 -16.96 1.72
N ASP A 231 23.46 -17.54 1.14
CA ASP A 231 23.51 -18.91 0.63
C ASP A 231 24.42 -19.03 -0.59
N ASN A 232 24.63 -17.93 -1.35
CA ASN A 232 25.52 -17.93 -2.50
C ASN A 232 27.00 -17.82 -2.06
N PRO A 233 27.82 -18.87 -2.23
CA PRO A 233 29.18 -18.90 -1.73
C PRO A 233 30.13 -17.93 -2.46
N LEU A 234 29.79 -17.47 -3.67
CA LEU A 234 30.63 -16.56 -4.46
C LEU A 234 30.60 -15.12 -3.93
N TYR A 235 29.50 -14.73 -3.30
CA TYR A 235 29.23 -13.33 -2.93
C TYR A 235 28.90 -13.14 -1.45
N ARG A 236 28.70 -14.19 -0.65
CA ARG A 236 28.33 -14.07 0.77
C ARG A 236 29.21 -13.13 1.60
N ASP A 237 30.49 -13.00 1.27
CA ASP A 237 31.48 -12.23 2.03
C ASP A 237 31.32 -10.71 1.82
N ILE A 238 30.62 -10.28 0.77
CA ILE A 238 30.31 -8.87 0.53
C ILE A 238 28.96 -8.44 1.07
N ILE A 239 28.12 -9.38 1.53
CA ILE A 239 26.75 -9.10 1.97
C ILE A 239 26.79 -8.46 3.36
N ASP A 240 26.10 -7.34 3.54
CA ASP A 240 25.91 -6.67 4.84
C ASP A 240 24.53 -6.99 5.45
N ILE A 241 23.48 -6.95 4.63
CA ILE A 241 22.11 -7.32 5.00
C ILE A 241 21.71 -8.56 4.20
N ASP A 242 21.19 -9.58 4.88
CA ASP A 242 20.76 -10.80 4.22
C ASP A 242 19.33 -10.65 3.69
N GLY A 243 19.16 -10.71 2.38
CA GLY A 243 17.86 -10.67 1.72
C GLY A 243 17.34 -12.06 1.43
N GLU A 244 16.08 -12.32 1.78
CA GLU A 244 15.36 -13.52 1.35
C GLU A 244 14.68 -13.28 0.00
N TYR A 245 14.86 -14.20 -0.95
CA TYR A 245 14.14 -14.23 -2.21
C TYR A 245 13.32 -15.53 -2.34
N VAL A 246 11.99 -15.38 -2.38
CA VAL A 246 11.05 -16.50 -2.49
C VAL A 246 10.02 -16.22 -3.59
N TRP A 247 10.24 -16.76 -4.78
CA TRP A 247 9.28 -16.66 -5.88
C TRP A 247 7.98 -17.41 -5.58
N GLN A 248 8.07 -18.66 -5.11
CA GLN A 248 6.93 -19.43 -4.59
C GLN A 248 7.36 -20.14 -3.32
N GLU A 249 6.52 -20.16 -2.28
CA GLU A 249 6.86 -20.78 -1.01
C GLU A 249 7.02 -22.30 -1.15
N ILE A 250 6.34 -22.92 -2.12
CA ILE A 250 6.50 -24.35 -2.41
C ILE A 250 7.93 -24.71 -2.84
N SER A 251 8.68 -23.78 -3.46
CA SER A 251 10.05 -24.06 -3.92
C SER A 251 11.02 -24.22 -2.75
N MET A 252 10.67 -23.72 -1.56
CA MET A 252 11.50 -23.81 -0.36
C MET A 252 11.65 -25.23 0.18
N GLY A 253 10.77 -26.16 -0.22
CA GLY A 253 10.80 -27.56 0.21
C GLY A 253 10.93 -27.69 1.72
N ALA A 254 11.98 -28.38 2.20
CA ALA A 254 12.23 -28.61 3.63
C ALA A 254 12.59 -27.34 4.43
N ARG A 255 12.88 -26.22 3.76
CA ARG A 255 13.12 -24.91 4.41
C ARG A 255 11.83 -24.11 4.61
N GLY A 256 10.75 -24.48 3.92
CA GLY A 256 9.45 -23.84 4.02
C GLY A 256 8.62 -24.37 5.20
N PRO A 257 7.48 -23.71 5.53
CA PRO A 257 7.02 -22.41 5.02
C PRO A 257 7.99 -21.26 5.40
N GLN A 258 7.82 -20.09 4.79
CA GLN A 258 8.82 -19.02 4.79
C GLN A 258 9.31 -18.64 6.19
N TYR A 259 8.42 -18.54 7.17
CA TYR A 259 8.79 -18.22 8.56
C TYR A 259 9.79 -19.21 9.18
N VAL A 260 9.81 -20.47 8.76
CA VAL A 260 10.79 -21.46 9.24
C VAL A 260 12.20 -21.10 8.77
N SER A 261 12.32 -20.69 7.50
CA SER A 261 13.56 -20.18 6.91
C SER A 261 14.03 -18.92 7.64
N GLU A 262 13.12 -17.96 7.86
CA GLU A 262 13.40 -16.69 8.54
C GLU A 262 13.84 -16.89 10.00
N LEU A 263 13.14 -17.72 10.77
CA LEU A 263 13.53 -18.06 12.14
C LEU A 263 14.92 -18.70 12.21
N ASN A 264 15.25 -19.55 11.24
CA ASN A 264 16.57 -20.17 11.16
C ASN A 264 17.66 -19.17 10.78
N GLN A 265 17.36 -18.25 9.87
CA GLN A 265 18.30 -17.20 9.47
C GLN A 265 18.52 -16.18 10.59
N TYR A 266 17.45 -15.78 11.28
CA TYR A 266 17.51 -14.87 12.43
C TYR A 266 18.48 -15.37 13.51
N LYS A 267 18.52 -16.68 13.79
CA LYS A 267 19.46 -17.29 14.76
C LYS A 267 20.93 -17.08 14.39
N LYS A 268 21.27 -16.83 13.12
CA LYS A 268 22.66 -16.65 12.66
C LYS A 268 23.25 -15.27 13.01
N GLY A 269 22.48 -14.34 13.56
CA GLY A 269 23.04 -13.08 14.10
C GLY A 269 22.96 -11.86 13.18
N LYS A 270 22.77 -12.05 11.87
CA LYS A 270 22.76 -10.97 10.88
C LYS A 270 21.40 -10.27 10.79
N MET A 271 21.36 -9.03 10.29
CA MET A 271 20.11 -8.41 9.86
C MET A 271 19.56 -9.18 8.65
N VAL A 272 18.27 -9.50 8.70
CA VAL A 272 17.54 -10.23 7.66
C VAL A 272 16.34 -9.41 7.21
N ILE A 273 16.03 -9.46 5.92
CA ILE A 273 14.84 -8.84 5.33
C ILE A 273 14.22 -9.82 4.33
N GLN A 274 12.90 -9.72 4.11
CA GLN A 274 12.31 -10.29 2.90
C GLN A 274 12.63 -9.31 1.77
N LEU A 275 13.55 -9.69 0.88
CA LEU A 275 14.04 -8.84 -0.20
C LEU A 275 13.10 -8.90 -1.42
N ASP A 276 12.60 -10.10 -1.73
CA ASP A 276 11.71 -10.34 -2.86
C ASP A 276 10.83 -11.57 -2.54
N GLN A 277 9.53 -11.46 -2.79
CA GLN A 277 8.52 -12.46 -2.46
C GLN A 277 7.55 -12.62 -3.62
N SER A 278 6.75 -13.70 -3.60
CA SER A 278 5.65 -13.86 -4.58
C SER A 278 4.77 -12.61 -4.60
N TYR A 279 4.78 -11.93 -5.74
CA TYR A 279 4.03 -10.71 -5.96
C TYR A 279 2.57 -10.98 -6.27
N GLU A 280 1.69 -10.06 -5.89
CA GLU A 280 0.26 -10.19 -6.12
C GLU A 280 -0.03 -10.38 -7.61
N HIS A 281 -0.78 -11.43 -7.96
CA HIS A 281 -1.13 -11.78 -9.34
C HIS A 281 0.07 -11.98 -10.30
N ASP A 282 1.25 -12.34 -9.79
CA ASP A 282 2.38 -12.75 -10.63
C ASP A 282 2.19 -14.16 -11.23
N VAL A 283 2.99 -14.50 -12.23
CA VAL A 283 2.98 -15.82 -12.84
C VAL A 283 3.96 -16.74 -12.10
N PRO A 284 3.56 -18.00 -11.78
CA PRO A 284 2.25 -18.60 -12.01
C PRO A 284 1.21 -18.18 -10.97
N HIS A 285 -0.05 -18.10 -11.40
CA HIS A 285 -1.18 -17.80 -10.54
C HIS A 285 -1.51 -18.99 -9.63
N ASN A 286 -1.24 -18.85 -8.33
CA ASN A 286 -1.54 -19.87 -7.33
C ASN A 286 -1.81 -19.21 -5.95
N ALA A 287 -1.99 -20.01 -4.89
CA ALA A 287 -2.34 -19.47 -3.58
C ALA A 287 -1.30 -18.48 -3.00
N ASP A 288 -0.01 -18.57 -3.37
CA ASP A 288 1.05 -17.69 -2.86
C ASP A 288 0.88 -16.22 -3.29
N ASN A 289 0.20 -15.97 -4.41
CA ASN A 289 0.03 -14.65 -5.01
C ASN A 289 -1.42 -14.27 -5.37
N GLU A 290 -2.35 -15.23 -5.38
CA GLU A 290 -3.77 -14.99 -5.63
C GLU A 290 -4.58 -14.88 -4.33
N ASN A 291 -4.06 -15.37 -3.20
CA ASN A 291 -4.76 -15.33 -1.93
C ASN A 291 -4.25 -14.16 -1.06
N PRO A 292 -5.06 -13.10 -0.83
CA PRO A 292 -4.66 -11.98 0.00
C PRO A 292 -4.27 -12.40 1.43
N GLN A 293 -4.86 -13.47 1.98
CA GLN A 293 -4.47 -13.97 3.30
C GLN A 293 -3.06 -14.55 3.31
N TRP A 294 -2.61 -15.20 2.23
CA TRP A 294 -1.24 -15.73 2.14
C TRP A 294 -0.22 -14.60 1.99
N ILE A 295 -0.57 -13.54 1.24
CA ILE A 295 0.25 -12.34 1.15
C ILE A 295 0.37 -11.69 2.53
N ARG A 296 -0.74 -11.45 3.24
CA ARG A 296 -0.72 -10.93 4.62
C ARG A 296 0.13 -11.81 5.53
N ARG A 297 -0.08 -13.14 5.49
CA ARG A 297 0.65 -14.10 6.31
C ARG A 297 2.15 -13.91 6.19
N LYS A 298 2.70 -13.95 4.98
CA LYS A 298 4.14 -13.81 4.75
C LYS A 298 4.69 -12.52 5.37
N MET A 299 3.97 -11.40 5.22
CA MET A 299 4.36 -10.10 5.78
C MET A 299 4.40 -10.11 7.32
N TYR A 300 3.31 -10.54 7.96
CA TYR A 300 3.25 -10.57 9.43
C TYR A 300 4.21 -11.61 10.02
N GLU A 301 4.27 -12.80 9.42
CA GLU A 301 5.15 -13.88 9.88
C GLU A 301 6.63 -13.48 9.76
N GLY A 302 7.05 -12.82 8.68
CA GLY A 302 8.43 -12.35 8.53
C GLY A 302 8.83 -11.35 9.59
N LEU A 303 8.01 -10.31 9.81
CA LEU A 303 8.27 -9.31 10.85
C LEU A 303 8.29 -9.92 12.26
N LEU A 304 7.44 -10.90 12.54
CA LEU A 304 7.43 -11.61 13.84
C LEU A 304 8.53 -12.68 13.94
N SER A 305 9.10 -13.13 12.82
CA SER A 305 10.22 -14.08 12.74
C SER A 305 11.58 -13.38 12.74
N GLY A 306 11.59 -12.05 12.82
CA GLY A 306 12.79 -11.24 13.03
C GLY A 306 13.31 -10.51 11.80
N CYS A 307 12.56 -10.51 10.69
CA CYS A 307 12.85 -9.66 9.55
C CYS A 307 12.69 -8.18 9.92
N ALA A 308 13.69 -7.37 9.57
CA ALA A 308 13.70 -5.92 9.73
C ALA A 308 13.31 -5.21 8.42
N GLY A 309 12.57 -5.92 7.57
CA GLY A 309 12.09 -5.44 6.30
C GLY A 309 11.24 -6.47 5.57
N THR A 310 10.30 -5.98 4.78
CA THR A 310 9.43 -6.80 3.94
C THR A 310 9.30 -6.17 2.56
N SER A 311 9.11 -7.01 1.54
CA SER A 311 8.92 -6.63 0.15
C SER A 311 7.50 -6.92 -0.35
N PHE A 312 7.04 -6.13 -1.32
CA PHE A 312 5.76 -6.33 -1.98
C PHE A 312 5.77 -5.73 -3.39
N SER A 313 4.95 -6.28 -4.28
CA SER A 313 4.60 -5.67 -5.55
C SER A 313 3.20 -6.11 -5.90
N SER A 314 2.41 -5.14 -6.36
CA SER A 314 1.02 -5.34 -6.75
C SER A 314 0.91 -5.64 -8.24
N GLY A 315 0.03 -6.57 -8.58
CA GLY A 315 -0.37 -6.88 -9.95
C GLY A 315 -1.90 -7.00 -10.04
N THR A 316 -2.41 -7.12 -11.26
CA THR A 316 -3.76 -7.64 -11.54
C THR A 316 -3.67 -8.66 -12.67
N LEU A 317 -4.70 -9.49 -12.85
CA LEU A 317 -4.73 -10.47 -13.95
C LEU A 317 -4.51 -9.84 -15.33
N ASP A 318 -5.00 -8.61 -15.53
CA ASP A 318 -4.88 -7.87 -16.80
C ASP A 318 -3.68 -6.90 -16.83
N ASN A 319 -2.96 -6.74 -15.73
CA ASN A 319 -1.84 -5.81 -15.58
C ASN A 319 -0.84 -6.39 -14.56
N GLN A 320 0.06 -7.24 -15.05
CA GLN A 320 1.04 -7.92 -14.21
C GLN A 320 1.94 -6.94 -13.45
N CYS A 321 2.51 -7.40 -12.34
CA CYS A 321 3.59 -6.70 -11.66
C CYS A 321 4.68 -6.33 -12.67
N TYR A 322 5.33 -5.18 -12.48
CA TYR A 322 6.39 -4.61 -13.33
C TYR A 322 5.97 -3.94 -14.64
N TRP A 323 4.67 -3.92 -14.98
CA TRP A 323 4.17 -3.16 -16.13
C TRP A 323 3.86 -1.69 -15.79
N PHE A 324 4.90 -0.88 -15.58
CA PHE A 324 4.73 0.48 -15.07
C PHE A 324 4.02 1.46 -16.03
N LYS A 325 3.91 1.18 -17.34
CA LYS A 325 3.16 2.07 -18.25
C LYS A 325 1.71 2.30 -17.79
N ASN A 326 1.15 1.37 -17.03
CA ASN A 326 -0.17 1.49 -16.42
C ASN A 326 -0.10 1.20 -14.91
N TRP A 327 0.80 1.87 -14.18
CA TRP A 327 1.01 1.59 -12.76
C TRP A 327 -0.14 2.03 -11.85
N LYS A 328 -0.94 3.04 -12.23
CA LYS A 328 -1.94 3.67 -11.34
C LYS A 328 -2.95 2.67 -10.72
N PRO A 329 -3.53 1.70 -11.47
CA PRO A 329 -4.40 0.68 -10.88
C PRO A 329 -3.72 -0.21 -9.83
N LEU A 330 -2.40 -0.40 -9.92
CA LEU A 330 -1.64 -1.27 -9.02
C LEU A 330 -1.61 -0.71 -7.58
N MET A 331 -1.72 0.62 -7.41
CA MET A 331 -1.74 1.26 -6.09
C MET A 331 -3.06 1.10 -5.32
N ASN A 332 -4.08 0.52 -5.95
CA ASN A 332 -5.40 0.40 -5.36
C ASN A 332 -5.91 -1.05 -5.26
N THR A 333 -5.02 -2.05 -5.37
CA THR A 333 -5.39 -3.45 -5.15
C THR A 333 -5.71 -3.72 -3.68
N ALA A 334 -6.46 -4.79 -3.42
CA ALA A 334 -6.81 -5.19 -2.06
C ALA A 334 -5.54 -5.53 -1.24
N SER A 335 -4.56 -6.20 -1.84
CA SER A 335 -3.33 -6.56 -1.13
C SER A 335 -2.43 -5.36 -0.88
N THR A 336 -2.37 -4.36 -1.76
CA THR A 336 -1.68 -3.09 -1.47
C THR A 336 -2.25 -2.45 -0.21
N LYS A 337 -3.58 -2.38 -0.09
CA LYS A 337 -4.20 -1.83 1.12
C LYS A 337 -3.88 -2.67 2.35
N ASP A 338 -3.92 -3.99 2.24
CA ASP A 338 -3.57 -4.92 3.33
C ASP A 338 -2.13 -4.74 3.83
N VAL A 339 -1.18 -4.61 2.90
CA VAL A 339 0.23 -4.32 3.20
C VAL A 339 0.38 -2.97 3.90
N ALA A 340 -0.30 -1.92 3.42
CA ALA A 340 -0.35 -0.63 4.09
C ALA A 340 -0.88 -0.76 5.53
N ARG A 341 -1.88 -1.63 5.77
CA ARG A 341 -2.39 -1.91 7.12
C ARG A 341 -1.36 -2.61 8.00
N CYS A 342 -0.55 -3.52 7.45
CA CYS A 342 0.56 -4.12 8.17
C CYS A 342 1.56 -3.05 8.62
N PHE A 343 2.01 -2.19 7.70
CA PHE A 343 2.99 -1.15 8.00
C PHE A 343 2.53 -0.18 9.07
N ARG A 344 1.29 0.31 8.98
CA ARG A 344 0.75 1.21 10.01
C ARG A 344 0.68 0.56 11.39
N LEU A 345 0.38 -0.73 11.46
CA LEU A 345 0.43 -1.43 12.74
C LEU A 345 1.86 -1.44 13.28
N PHE A 346 2.83 -1.88 12.46
CA PHE A 346 4.22 -2.00 12.90
C PHE A 346 4.88 -0.65 13.20
N ASP A 347 4.44 0.45 12.59
CA ASP A 347 4.89 1.81 12.95
C ASP A 347 4.59 2.20 14.40
N GLN A 348 3.58 1.57 15.01
CA GLN A 348 3.21 1.81 16.40
C GLN A 348 3.80 0.77 17.37
N LEU A 349 4.51 -0.23 16.86
CA LEU A 349 5.07 -1.32 17.66
C LEU A 349 6.58 -1.16 17.82
N PRO A 350 7.17 -1.59 18.94
CA PRO A 350 8.62 -1.59 19.14
C PRO A 350 9.28 -2.76 18.40
N TRP A 351 9.01 -2.91 17.10
CA TRP A 351 9.39 -4.06 16.27
C TRP A 351 10.91 -4.29 16.25
N TYR A 352 11.69 -3.21 16.31
CA TYR A 352 13.15 -3.22 16.37
C TYR A 352 13.69 -3.90 17.64
N ASN A 353 12.83 -4.06 18.66
CA ASN A 353 13.13 -4.71 19.92
C ASN A 353 12.51 -6.11 20.03
N PHE A 354 11.84 -6.62 18.99
CA PHE A 354 11.23 -7.94 18.99
C PHE A 354 12.26 -9.07 18.96
N VAL A 355 11.94 -10.12 19.71
CA VAL A 355 12.58 -11.42 19.68
C VAL A 355 11.50 -12.44 19.32
N PRO A 356 11.68 -13.22 18.24
CA PRO A 356 10.73 -14.26 17.87
C PRO A 356 10.51 -15.25 19.01
N ASP A 357 9.26 -15.55 19.31
CA ASP A 357 8.88 -16.58 20.27
C ASP A 357 8.48 -17.84 19.51
N THR A 358 9.24 -18.91 19.71
CA THR A 358 8.87 -20.27 19.27
C THR A 358 8.64 -21.21 20.45
N SER A 359 8.65 -20.67 21.68
CA SER A 359 8.47 -21.45 22.89
C SER A 359 7.02 -21.95 23.02
N GLN A 360 6.85 -22.98 23.84
CA GLN A 360 5.54 -23.47 24.29
C GLN A 360 5.20 -22.94 25.70
N THR A 361 5.95 -21.96 26.21
CA THR A 361 5.71 -21.42 27.56
C THR A 361 4.72 -20.26 27.54
N ILE A 362 4.73 -19.43 26.49
CA ILE A 362 3.78 -18.32 26.33
C ILE A 362 2.48 -18.82 25.66
N ILE A 363 2.56 -19.38 24.45
CA ILE A 363 1.39 -20.02 23.81
C ILE A 363 1.40 -21.49 24.23
N VAL A 364 0.61 -21.81 25.25
CA VAL A 364 0.64 -23.13 25.92
C VAL A 364 -0.26 -24.16 25.25
N GLU A 365 -1.23 -23.73 24.45
CA GLU A 365 -2.15 -24.60 23.71
C GLU A 365 -2.73 -23.86 22.49
N GLY A 366 -3.03 -24.58 21.41
CA GLY A 366 -3.66 -24.01 20.21
C GLY A 366 -2.72 -23.23 19.27
N ARG A 367 -1.40 -23.36 19.44
CA ARG A 367 -0.39 -22.68 18.61
C ARG A 367 -0.40 -23.09 17.13
N GLY A 368 -0.87 -24.31 16.83
CA GLY A 368 -0.65 -24.96 15.54
C GLY A 368 0.67 -25.74 15.50
N VAL A 369 0.87 -26.47 14.41
CA VAL A 369 2.03 -27.36 14.21
C VAL A 369 3.19 -26.55 13.62
N TYR A 370 4.36 -26.57 14.27
CA TYR A 370 5.56 -25.95 13.70
C TYR A 370 5.88 -26.54 12.33
N GLY A 371 6.18 -25.68 11.35
CA GLY A 371 6.33 -26.06 9.95
C GLY A 371 5.02 -26.08 9.15
N SER A 372 3.86 -25.79 9.76
CA SER A 372 2.61 -25.58 9.01
C SER A 372 2.33 -24.09 8.79
N ARG A 373 1.53 -23.77 7.77
CA ARG A 373 1.02 -22.41 7.46
C ARG A 373 -0.06 -21.91 8.44
N GLU A 374 -0.50 -22.76 9.36
CA GLU A 374 -1.46 -22.42 10.41
C GLU A 374 -0.74 -22.14 11.76
N TYR A 375 0.59 -22.22 11.80
CA TYR A 375 1.37 -21.93 13.00
C TYR A 375 1.27 -20.45 13.38
N ILE A 376 0.95 -20.17 14.64
CA ILE A 376 0.92 -18.81 15.17
C ILE A 376 2.36 -18.33 15.35
N CYS A 377 2.81 -17.46 14.44
CA CYS A 377 4.06 -16.72 14.60
C CYS A 377 3.86 -15.60 15.61
N ALA A 378 4.84 -15.42 16.49
CA ALA A 378 4.75 -14.48 17.59
C ALA A 378 6.10 -13.89 17.95
N ALA A 379 6.10 -12.69 18.52
CA ALA A 379 7.31 -12.05 18.99
C ALA A 379 7.07 -11.27 20.28
N LYS A 380 8.09 -11.31 21.16
CA LYS A 380 8.14 -10.54 22.41
C LYS A 380 9.20 -9.46 22.31
N SER A 381 8.84 -8.24 22.67
CA SER A 381 9.82 -7.16 22.88
C SER A 381 10.78 -7.50 24.04
N LYS A 382 12.07 -7.15 23.91
CA LYS A 382 13.08 -7.47 24.95
C LYS A 382 12.81 -6.80 26.30
N ASP A 383 12.15 -5.66 26.31
CA ASP A 383 11.71 -4.98 27.54
C ASP A 383 10.45 -5.61 28.15
N ALA A 384 9.90 -6.64 27.50
CA ALA A 384 8.72 -7.36 27.90
C ALA A 384 7.50 -6.44 28.11
N ARG A 385 7.36 -5.40 27.28
CA ARG A 385 6.23 -4.45 27.29
C ARG A 385 5.25 -4.62 26.13
N CYS A 386 5.60 -5.46 25.17
CA CYS A 386 4.81 -5.75 23.98
C CYS A 386 4.98 -7.20 23.56
N TYR A 387 3.86 -7.86 23.23
CA TYR A 387 3.83 -9.20 22.65
C TYR A 387 2.77 -9.25 21.55
N VAL A 388 3.16 -9.74 20.38
CA VAL A 388 2.33 -9.72 19.18
C VAL A 388 2.30 -11.11 18.55
N MET A 389 1.13 -11.51 18.08
CA MET A 389 0.90 -12.80 17.44
C MET A 389 0.14 -12.59 16.14
N TYR A 390 0.57 -13.24 15.07
CA TYR A 390 -0.24 -13.41 13.86
C TYR A 390 -0.90 -14.78 13.89
N ILE A 391 -2.22 -14.79 13.74
CA ILE A 391 -3.09 -15.96 13.78
C ILE A 391 -3.56 -16.19 12.34
N PRO A 392 -2.95 -17.10 11.56
CA PRO A 392 -3.29 -17.28 10.14
C PRO A 392 -4.71 -17.80 9.92
N LYS A 393 -5.22 -18.56 10.88
CA LYS A 393 -6.57 -19.12 10.90
C LYS A 393 -7.13 -18.96 12.29
N GLY A 394 -8.30 -18.35 12.38
CA GLY A 394 -8.99 -18.14 13.64
C GLY A 394 -9.26 -19.45 14.39
N GLY A 395 -9.58 -19.33 15.66
CA GLY A 395 -9.83 -20.47 16.54
C GLY A 395 -9.61 -20.12 18.00
N THR A 396 -9.39 -21.14 18.81
CA THR A 396 -9.09 -21.00 20.24
C THR A 396 -7.65 -21.36 20.54
N PHE A 397 -6.95 -20.50 21.27
CA PHE A 397 -5.62 -20.78 21.81
C PHE A 397 -5.48 -20.18 23.22
N TYR A 398 -4.45 -20.60 23.93
CA TYR A 398 -4.24 -20.20 25.32
C TYR A 398 -2.88 -19.57 25.52
N VAL A 399 -2.87 -18.43 26.22
CA VAL A 399 -1.67 -17.67 26.53
C VAL A 399 -1.43 -17.65 28.03
N ASN A 400 -0.19 -17.92 28.42
CA ASN A 400 0.30 -17.72 29.78
C ASN A 400 0.93 -16.32 29.88
N VAL A 401 0.13 -15.35 30.34
CA VAL A 401 0.51 -13.93 30.36
C VAL A 401 1.72 -13.67 31.26
N LYS A 402 1.92 -14.46 32.31
CA LYS A 402 3.08 -14.37 33.21
C LYS A 402 4.42 -14.55 32.50
N GLU A 403 4.47 -15.38 31.47
CA GLU A 403 5.68 -15.62 30.66
C GLU A 403 5.96 -14.47 29.67
N ILE A 404 4.93 -13.64 29.42
CA ILE A 404 5.11 -12.36 28.74
C ILE A 404 5.70 -11.36 29.72
N SER A 405 4.98 -11.00 30.78
CA SER A 405 5.41 -10.04 31.81
C SER A 405 4.47 -10.01 33.04
N GLN A 406 4.98 -9.46 34.15
CA GLN A 406 4.23 -9.23 35.40
C GLN A 406 3.40 -7.94 35.39
N GLU A 407 3.59 -7.08 34.38
CA GLU A 407 2.82 -5.85 34.22
C GLU A 407 1.38 -6.14 33.80
N ARG A 408 0.51 -5.12 33.89
CA ARG A 408 -0.85 -5.20 33.35
C ARG A 408 -0.79 -4.87 31.86
N PHE A 409 -1.38 -5.74 31.04
CA PHE A 409 -1.44 -5.59 29.59
C PHE A 409 -2.84 -5.23 29.13
N THR A 410 -2.94 -4.31 28.18
CA THR A 410 -4.12 -4.15 27.35
C THR A 410 -4.05 -5.16 26.22
N VAL A 411 -5.18 -5.84 25.96
CA VAL A 411 -5.29 -6.87 24.92
C VAL A 411 -6.24 -6.40 23.83
N GLN A 412 -5.75 -6.41 22.59
CA GLN A 412 -6.51 -5.97 21.43
C GLN A 412 -6.37 -6.97 20.28
N TRP A 413 -7.49 -7.24 19.63
CA TRP A 413 -7.50 -7.79 18.28
C TRP A 413 -7.27 -6.68 17.28
N TYR A 414 -6.45 -6.96 16.27
CA TYR A 414 -6.32 -6.16 15.07
C TYR A 414 -6.80 -6.99 13.88
N ASN A 415 -7.75 -6.45 13.12
CA ASN A 415 -8.24 -7.06 11.89
C ASN A 415 -7.31 -6.63 10.74
N PRO A 416 -6.48 -7.52 10.19
CA PRO A 416 -5.48 -7.12 9.19
C PRO A 416 -6.10 -6.75 7.83
N ARG A 417 -7.38 -7.12 7.59
CA ARG A 417 -8.14 -6.79 6.38
C ARG A 417 -8.80 -5.40 6.44
N THR A 418 -9.11 -4.91 7.64
CA THR A 418 -9.85 -3.63 7.80
C THR A 418 -9.06 -2.58 8.56
N GLY A 419 -8.00 -2.96 9.28
CA GLY A 419 -7.23 -2.06 10.12
C GLY A 419 -7.91 -1.74 11.46
N LYS A 420 -9.03 -2.39 11.77
CA LYS A 420 -9.80 -2.12 13.00
C LYS A 420 -9.16 -2.80 14.21
N LEU A 421 -8.97 -2.02 15.28
CA LEU A 421 -8.67 -2.52 16.62
C LEU A 421 -9.95 -2.82 17.39
N ILE A 422 -9.97 -3.94 18.09
CA ILE A 422 -11.04 -4.36 19.00
C ILE A 422 -10.42 -4.66 20.34
N ARG A 423 -10.66 -3.78 21.32
CA ARG A 423 -10.22 -4.00 22.69
C ARG A 423 -11.01 -5.14 23.32
N ILE A 424 -10.28 -6.08 23.92
CA ILE A 424 -10.85 -7.16 24.71
C ILE A 424 -10.92 -6.74 26.17
N GLY A 425 -9.83 -6.19 26.70
CA GLY A 425 -9.74 -5.79 28.10
C GLY A 425 -8.31 -5.62 28.57
N GLN A 426 -8.09 -5.85 29.87
CA GLN A 426 -6.77 -5.89 30.47
C GLN A 426 -6.54 -7.22 31.19
N VAL A 427 -5.32 -7.73 31.11
CA VAL A 427 -4.89 -8.99 31.74
C VAL A 427 -3.63 -8.76 32.59
N LYS A 428 -3.43 -9.57 33.63
CA LYS A 428 -2.23 -9.56 34.46
C LYS A 428 -2.09 -10.92 35.17
N GLY A 429 -0.88 -11.45 35.28
CA GLY A 429 -0.56 -12.52 36.23
C GLY A 429 -0.76 -13.94 35.69
N ASP A 430 -1.04 -14.89 36.58
CA ASP A 430 -1.07 -16.35 36.35
C ASP A 430 -2.31 -16.84 35.55
N ASP A 431 -3.04 -15.94 34.90
CA ASP A 431 -4.23 -16.30 34.13
C ASP A 431 -3.83 -17.09 32.89
N ARG A 432 -4.31 -18.34 32.80
CA ARG A 432 -4.46 -19.02 31.51
C ARG A 432 -5.53 -18.26 30.73
N PHE A 433 -5.09 -17.33 29.88
CA PHE A 433 -5.99 -16.49 29.12
C PHE A 433 -6.47 -17.25 27.88
N GLY A 434 -7.75 -17.64 27.87
CA GLY A 434 -8.40 -18.24 26.71
C GLY A 434 -8.69 -17.16 25.67
N VAL A 435 -8.12 -17.34 24.49
CA VAL A 435 -8.25 -16.41 23.36
C VAL A 435 -9.15 -17.02 22.32
N PHE A 436 -10.26 -16.33 22.01
CA PHE A 436 -11.20 -16.71 20.97
C PHE A 436 -11.12 -15.70 19.84
N ALA A 437 -10.65 -16.14 18.67
CA ALA A 437 -10.64 -15.29 17.48
C ALA A 437 -12.08 -14.85 17.13
N PRO A 438 -12.31 -13.61 16.68
CA PRO A 438 -13.65 -13.14 16.37
C PRO A 438 -14.32 -13.90 15.20
N THR A 439 -13.52 -14.45 14.28
CA THR A 439 -13.94 -15.30 13.15
C THR A 439 -12.84 -16.32 12.84
N GLU A 440 -13.11 -17.27 11.94
CA GLU A 440 -12.13 -18.25 11.41
C GLU A 440 -11.07 -17.64 10.48
N GLU A 441 -11.22 -16.37 10.08
CA GLU A 441 -10.27 -15.63 9.26
C GLU A 441 -8.99 -15.26 10.04
N ASP A 442 -7.99 -14.66 9.38
CA ASP A 442 -6.74 -14.27 10.04
C ASP A 442 -6.87 -13.09 11.01
N TRP A 443 -6.07 -13.06 12.08
CA TRP A 443 -6.10 -11.96 13.05
C TRP A 443 -4.69 -11.66 13.57
N VAL A 444 -4.48 -10.44 14.04
CA VAL A 444 -3.30 -10.11 14.85
C VAL A 444 -3.76 -9.85 16.26
N MET A 445 -3.14 -10.51 17.24
CA MET A 445 -3.38 -10.24 18.65
C MET A 445 -2.21 -9.45 19.22
N ILE A 446 -2.54 -8.41 19.99
CA ILE A 446 -1.57 -7.46 20.52
C ILE A 446 -1.77 -7.34 22.02
N PHE A 447 -0.70 -7.54 22.76
CA PHE A 447 -0.58 -7.27 24.19
C PHE A 447 0.38 -6.09 24.34
N THR A 448 -0.10 -4.95 24.84
CA THR A 448 0.75 -3.80 25.21
C THR A 448 0.65 -3.45 26.69
N ALA A 449 1.78 -3.15 27.32
CA ALA A 449 1.83 -2.62 28.68
C ALA A 449 1.59 -1.10 28.68
N GLY A 450 0.63 -0.64 29.47
CA GLY A 450 0.27 0.78 29.57
C GLY A 450 -1.00 1.14 28.78
N GLU A 451 -0.95 2.27 28.08
CA GLU A 451 -2.10 2.77 27.30
C GLU A 451 -2.43 1.87 26.11
N GLU A 452 -3.71 1.91 25.72
CA GLU A 452 -4.23 1.18 24.57
C GLU A 452 -3.64 1.71 23.26
N LEU A 453 -3.31 0.80 22.33
CA LEU A 453 -2.90 1.19 20.99
C LEU A 453 -4.05 1.91 20.29
N LYS A 454 -3.79 3.10 19.74
CA LYS A 454 -4.73 3.86 18.92
C LYS A 454 -4.15 4.01 17.54
N LEU A 455 -4.78 3.38 16.56
CA LEU A 455 -4.45 3.60 15.15
C LEU A 455 -5.41 4.65 14.60
N SER A 456 -4.88 5.67 13.93
CA SER A 456 -5.71 6.49 13.05
C SER A 456 -6.32 5.58 11.99
N THR A 457 -7.61 5.73 11.69
CA THR A 457 -8.20 5.10 10.51
C THR A 457 -7.36 5.50 9.30
N LEU A 458 -7.16 4.58 8.36
CA LEU A 458 -6.67 4.95 7.04
C LEU A 458 -7.41 6.21 6.60
N ASN A 459 -6.67 7.21 6.16
CA ASN A 459 -7.21 8.11 5.16
C ASN A 459 -7.49 7.24 3.93
N GLU A 460 -8.60 6.48 3.94
CA GLU A 460 -9.28 6.18 2.70
C GLU A 460 -9.51 7.55 2.08
N ASN A 461 -8.76 7.86 1.03
CA ASN A 461 -8.73 9.16 0.37
C ASN A 461 -10.12 9.81 0.44
N VAL A 462 -10.27 10.82 1.31
CA VAL A 462 -11.55 11.51 1.50
C VAL A 462 -12.01 12.15 0.18
N GLY A 463 -11.08 12.34 -0.75
CA GLY A 463 -11.35 12.72 -2.14
C GLY A 463 -12.27 11.78 -2.92
N ASN A 464 -12.42 10.50 -2.52
CA ASN A 464 -13.29 9.51 -3.19
C ASN A 464 -14.45 9.00 -2.31
N LEU A 465 -14.57 9.42 -1.04
CA LEU A 465 -15.70 9.03 -0.19
C LEU A 465 -17.02 9.58 -0.71
N THR A 466 -16.98 10.74 -1.38
CA THR A 466 -18.16 11.47 -1.79
C THR A 466 -18.15 11.75 -3.28
N GLN A 467 -19.14 11.22 -4.01
CA GLN A 467 -19.36 11.49 -5.42
C GLN A 467 -20.53 12.48 -5.59
N LEU A 468 -20.35 13.48 -6.47
CA LEU A 468 -21.46 14.32 -6.93
C LEU A 468 -22.16 13.64 -8.11
N VAL A 469 -23.48 13.49 -8.02
CA VAL A 469 -24.28 12.70 -8.95
C VAL A 469 -25.36 13.56 -9.61
N ASN A 470 -25.42 13.48 -10.94
CA ASN A 470 -26.40 14.16 -11.80
C ASN A 470 -26.98 13.17 -12.81
N PRO A 471 -28.01 12.40 -12.43
CA PRO A 471 -28.58 11.38 -13.30
C PRO A 471 -29.21 12.02 -14.53
N ASN A 472 -29.04 11.41 -15.70
CA ASN A 472 -29.67 11.89 -16.94
C ASN A 472 -31.20 11.64 -16.98
N THR A 473 -31.79 11.13 -15.91
CA THR A 473 -33.22 10.86 -15.73
C THR A 473 -33.98 12.05 -15.16
N VAL A 474 -33.28 13.05 -14.61
CA VAL A 474 -33.83 14.32 -14.11
C VAL A 474 -33.29 15.51 -14.93
N HIS A 475 -33.82 16.71 -14.72
CA HIS A 475 -33.36 17.90 -15.46
C HIS A 475 -31.88 18.20 -15.20
N THR A 476 -31.24 18.95 -16.08
CA THR A 476 -29.85 19.38 -15.85
C THR A 476 -29.81 20.48 -14.77
N PRO A 477 -29.07 20.30 -13.66
CA PRO A 477 -29.00 21.30 -12.60
C PRO A 477 -28.12 22.48 -13.02
N ARG A 478 -28.37 23.66 -12.44
CA ARG A 478 -27.62 24.90 -12.73
C ARG A 478 -26.93 25.41 -11.48
N GLY A 479 -25.64 25.14 -11.36
CA GLY A 479 -24.81 25.61 -10.22
C GLY A 479 -24.89 24.72 -8.97
N TYR A 480 -25.44 23.51 -9.07
CA TYR A 480 -25.49 22.50 -8.00
C TYR A 480 -25.50 21.09 -8.61
N SER A 481 -25.42 20.05 -7.77
CA SER A 481 -25.63 18.66 -8.18
C SER A 481 -26.89 18.08 -7.53
N HIS A 482 -27.60 17.18 -8.22
CA HIS A 482 -28.83 16.57 -7.72
C HIS A 482 -28.62 15.73 -6.47
N ALA A 483 -27.48 15.08 -6.35
CA ALA A 483 -27.12 14.36 -5.15
C ALA A 483 -25.62 14.40 -4.84
N SER A 484 -25.33 14.19 -3.56
CA SER A 484 -24.02 13.83 -3.05
C SER A 484 -24.13 12.43 -2.44
N VAL A 485 -23.29 11.50 -2.91
CA VAL A 485 -23.30 10.10 -2.50
C VAL A 485 -22.06 9.84 -1.69
N THR A 486 -22.23 9.53 -0.40
CA THR A 486 -21.14 9.21 0.52
C THR A 486 -21.12 7.72 0.81
N ASP A 487 -19.98 7.09 0.55
CA ASP A 487 -19.71 5.72 0.91
C ASP A 487 -19.45 5.58 2.42
N LEU A 488 -20.23 4.74 3.11
CA LEU A 488 -20.08 4.45 4.54
C LEU A 488 -19.73 2.97 4.79
N GLY A 489 -19.14 2.29 3.80
CA GLY A 489 -18.80 0.87 3.85
C GLY A 489 -19.94 -0.01 3.35
N THR A 490 -20.70 -0.63 4.25
CA THR A 490 -21.80 -1.56 3.90
C THR A 490 -23.07 -0.86 3.40
N VAL A 491 -23.14 0.46 3.55
CA VAL A 491 -24.25 1.32 3.14
C VAL A 491 -23.67 2.57 2.48
N LYS A 492 -24.41 3.18 1.56
CA LYS A 492 -24.13 4.53 1.07
C LYS A 492 -25.23 5.49 1.48
N MET A 493 -24.83 6.69 1.89
CA MET A 493 -25.74 7.80 2.16
C MET A 493 -25.90 8.64 0.90
N VAL A 494 -27.13 8.92 0.50
CA VAL A 494 -27.43 9.79 -0.64
C VAL A 494 -28.13 11.03 -0.12
N LEU A 495 -27.45 12.16 -0.18
CA LEU A 495 -27.99 13.48 0.14
C LEU A 495 -28.54 14.09 -1.15
N ILE A 496 -29.86 14.19 -1.26
CA ILE A 496 -30.55 14.64 -2.48
C ILE A 496 -30.91 16.12 -2.30
N ALA A 497 -30.44 16.96 -3.22
CA ALA A 497 -30.78 18.38 -3.25
C ALA A 497 -32.29 18.59 -3.41
N GLY A 498 -32.79 19.78 -3.05
CA GLY A 498 -34.20 20.13 -3.22
C GLY A 498 -34.71 19.86 -4.64
N GLN A 499 -35.69 18.97 -4.74
CA GLN A 499 -36.35 18.64 -6.00
C GLN A 499 -37.63 19.45 -6.15
N VAL A 500 -37.84 19.97 -7.35
CA VAL A 500 -39.02 20.73 -7.77
C VAL A 500 -39.71 20.03 -8.93
N ALA A 501 -40.91 20.51 -9.29
CA ALA A 501 -41.79 19.91 -10.30
C ALA A 501 -41.34 20.18 -11.75
N LEU A 502 -40.05 19.99 -12.03
CA LEU A 502 -39.53 20.02 -13.40
C LEU A 502 -39.46 18.60 -13.95
N ASP A 503 -39.86 18.42 -15.21
CA ASP A 503 -39.59 17.20 -15.95
C ASP A 503 -38.09 17.11 -16.35
N LYS A 504 -37.67 15.98 -16.93
CA LYS A 504 -36.30 15.78 -17.42
C LYS A 504 -35.83 16.85 -18.43
N SER A 505 -36.75 17.49 -19.15
CA SER A 505 -36.45 18.55 -20.11
C SER A 505 -36.35 19.93 -19.44
N GLY A 506 -36.62 20.03 -18.14
CA GLY A 506 -36.63 21.27 -17.38
C GLY A 506 -37.95 22.07 -17.47
N ASN A 507 -39.03 21.47 -17.99
CA ASN A 507 -40.35 22.12 -18.07
C ASN A 507 -41.11 21.92 -16.76
N LEU A 508 -41.89 22.93 -16.35
CA LEU A 508 -42.78 22.82 -15.20
C LEU A 508 -43.93 21.85 -15.50
N VAL A 509 -44.12 20.89 -14.62
CA VAL A 509 -45.28 19.98 -14.59
C VAL A 509 -46.29 20.51 -13.57
N GLY A 510 -47.57 20.58 -13.92
CA GLY A 510 -48.62 20.98 -12.98
C GLY A 510 -48.62 22.47 -12.62
N LYS A 511 -48.59 23.37 -13.62
CA LYS A 511 -48.75 24.81 -13.35
C LYS A 511 -50.03 25.06 -12.53
N ASP A 512 -49.90 25.77 -11.41
CA ASP A 512 -50.97 26.08 -10.46
C ASP A 512 -51.65 24.83 -9.82
N ASP A 513 -51.09 23.64 -10.01
CA ASP A 513 -51.60 22.36 -9.50
C ASP A 513 -50.59 21.72 -8.53
N LEU A 514 -50.85 21.89 -7.23
CA LEU A 514 -49.98 21.35 -6.17
C LEU A 514 -49.89 19.82 -6.20
N GLN A 515 -50.95 19.11 -6.61
CA GLN A 515 -50.95 17.65 -6.64
C GLN A 515 -49.99 17.15 -7.71
N GLN A 516 -50.14 17.65 -8.94
CA GLN A 516 -49.27 17.30 -10.06
C GLN A 516 -47.82 17.70 -9.80
N GLN A 517 -47.59 18.86 -9.17
CA GLN A 517 -46.23 19.26 -8.78
C GLN A 517 -45.62 18.31 -7.75
N THR A 518 -46.39 17.94 -6.72
CA THR A 518 -45.90 17.02 -5.70
C THR A 518 -45.59 15.64 -6.30
N GLU A 519 -46.43 15.15 -7.22
CA GLU A 519 -46.20 13.87 -7.92
C GLU A 519 -44.89 13.92 -8.71
N GLN A 520 -44.65 14.99 -9.48
CA GLN A 520 -43.40 15.15 -10.23
C GLN A 520 -42.17 15.23 -9.31
N VAL A 521 -42.25 15.93 -8.19
CA VAL A 521 -41.14 16.02 -7.22
C VAL A 521 -40.75 14.64 -6.69
N PHE A 522 -41.72 13.81 -6.31
CA PHE A 522 -41.42 12.45 -5.85
C PHE A 522 -40.89 11.53 -6.96
N GLN A 523 -41.31 11.71 -8.22
CA GLN A 523 -40.72 10.99 -9.36
C GLN A 523 -39.25 11.37 -9.57
N ASN A 524 -38.90 12.65 -9.38
CA ASN A 524 -37.52 13.11 -9.49
C ASN A 524 -36.66 12.51 -8.37
N ILE A 525 -37.14 12.53 -7.12
CA ILE A 525 -36.46 11.88 -5.99
C ILE A 525 -36.27 10.38 -6.25
N LYS A 526 -37.32 9.69 -6.69
CA LYS A 526 -37.26 8.27 -7.04
C LYS A 526 -36.19 7.99 -8.10
N SER A 527 -36.14 8.79 -9.16
CA SER A 527 -35.17 8.64 -10.25
C SER A 527 -33.72 8.78 -9.78
N ILE A 528 -33.46 9.66 -8.81
CA ILE A 528 -32.14 9.86 -8.20
C ILE A 528 -31.77 8.69 -7.27
N VAL A 529 -32.72 8.16 -6.50
CA VAL A 529 -32.48 6.98 -5.65
C VAL A 529 -32.22 5.74 -6.50
N GLU A 530 -32.97 5.56 -7.59
CA GLU A 530 -32.83 4.41 -8.50
C GLU A 530 -31.54 4.47 -9.32
N SER A 531 -31.03 5.65 -9.69
CA SER A 531 -29.71 5.76 -10.33
C SER A 531 -28.59 5.24 -9.44
N GLU A 532 -28.83 5.25 -8.12
CA GLU A 532 -27.94 4.73 -7.11
C GLU A 532 -28.28 3.28 -6.69
N ASN A 533 -29.02 2.54 -7.51
CA ASN A 533 -29.46 1.16 -7.23
C ASN A 533 -30.30 1.03 -5.94
N GLY A 534 -30.95 2.11 -5.51
CA GLY A 534 -31.84 2.15 -4.37
C GLY A 534 -33.31 2.02 -4.72
N THR A 535 -34.15 2.10 -3.69
CA THR A 535 -35.62 2.15 -3.78
C THR A 535 -36.15 3.18 -2.80
N MET A 536 -37.38 3.67 -3.02
CA MET A 536 -38.00 4.66 -2.12
C MET A 536 -38.16 4.18 -0.66
N ALA A 537 -38.11 2.86 -0.42
CA ALA A 537 -38.11 2.29 0.93
C ALA A 537 -36.87 2.67 1.77
N GLN A 538 -35.82 3.18 1.12
CA GLN A 538 -34.56 3.57 1.76
C GLN A 538 -34.47 5.08 2.04
N ILE A 539 -35.51 5.85 1.73
CA ILE A 539 -35.60 7.24 2.17
C ILE A 539 -35.74 7.26 3.69
N VAL A 540 -34.83 7.95 4.37
CA VAL A 540 -34.80 8.07 5.84
C VAL A 540 -35.21 9.46 6.32
N LYS A 541 -35.13 10.48 5.45
CA LYS A 541 -35.51 11.85 5.78
C LYS A 541 -36.11 12.60 4.59
N LEU A 542 -37.11 13.44 4.86
CA LEU A 542 -37.74 14.38 3.92
C LEU A 542 -37.87 15.78 4.54
N ASN A 543 -37.49 16.83 3.81
CA ASN A 543 -37.74 18.22 4.20
C ASN A 543 -38.62 18.87 3.13
N TYR A 544 -39.78 19.40 3.54
CA TYR A 544 -40.79 19.99 2.66
C TYR A 544 -40.80 21.50 2.80
N PHE A 545 -40.73 22.20 1.66
CA PHE A 545 -40.92 23.64 1.56
C PHE A 545 -42.15 23.91 0.69
N ILE A 546 -43.22 24.41 1.28
CA ILE A 546 -44.52 24.58 0.62
C ILE A 546 -44.96 26.05 0.65
N ARG A 547 -45.61 26.54 -0.41
CA ARG A 547 -46.09 27.94 -0.50
C ARG A 547 -47.36 28.21 0.31
N ASP A 548 -48.18 27.19 0.54
CA ASP A 548 -49.46 27.25 1.25
C ASP A 548 -49.68 25.95 2.03
N VAL A 549 -49.37 25.98 3.33
CA VAL A 549 -49.45 24.82 4.22
C VAL A 549 -50.88 24.36 4.47
N SER A 550 -51.89 25.21 4.20
CA SER A 550 -53.30 24.81 4.33
C SER A 550 -53.66 23.65 3.39
N LYS A 551 -52.90 23.49 2.30
CA LYS A 551 -53.05 22.41 1.31
C LYS A 551 -52.22 21.16 1.59
N ILE A 552 -51.66 21.01 2.80
CA ILE A 552 -50.79 19.88 3.17
C ILE A 552 -51.45 18.50 2.98
N HIS A 553 -52.77 18.39 3.05
CA HIS A 553 -53.48 17.13 2.80
C HIS A 553 -53.20 16.59 1.38
N VAL A 554 -53.18 17.46 0.37
CA VAL A 554 -52.85 17.11 -1.02
C VAL A 554 -51.44 16.51 -1.12
N VAL A 555 -50.48 17.12 -0.41
CA VAL A 555 -49.08 16.65 -0.42
C VAL A 555 -48.95 15.30 0.28
N ARG A 556 -49.68 15.09 1.38
CA ARG A 556 -49.69 13.81 2.12
C ARG A 556 -50.29 12.68 1.29
N ASP A 557 -51.40 12.93 0.62
CA ASP A 557 -52.07 11.95 -0.24
C ASP A 557 -51.15 11.47 -1.38
N VAL A 558 -50.34 12.37 -1.94
CA VAL A 558 -49.32 12.01 -2.92
C VAL A 558 -48.16 11.27 -2.28
N ARG A 559 -47.58 11.81 -1.20
CA ARG A 559 -46.43 11.24 -0.48
C ARG A 559 -46.67 9.77 -0.13
N ASP A 560 -47.87 9.45 0.36
CA ASP A 560 -48.22 8.10 0.83
C ASP A 560 -48.20 7.04 -0.28
N LYS A 561 -48.19 7.46 -1.56
CA LYS A 561 -47.97 6.58 -2.72
C LYS A 561 -46.50 6.18 -2.90
N PHE A 562 -45.55 6.93 -2.33
CA PHE A 562 -44.11 6.78 -2.56
C PHE A 562 -43.33 6.27 -1.35
N ILE A 563 -43.83 6.45 -0.14
CA ILE A 563 -43.11 6.09 1.09
C ILE A 563 -43.74 4.89 1.80
N ASN A 564 -42.97 4.25 2.69
CA ASN A 564 -43.52 3.25 3.60
C ASN A 564 -44.33 3.93 4.72
N THR A 565 -45.65 3.86 4.66
CA THR A 565 -46.54 4.48 5.67
C THR A 565 -46.52 3.77 7.03
N ASN A 566 -46.09 2.51 7.09
CA ASN A 566 -45.94 1.77 8.35
C ASN A 566 -44.65 2.16 9.11
N ASN A 567 -43.64 2.66 8.39
CA ASN A 567 -42.40 3.17 8.97
C ASN A 567 -41.93 4.40 8.17
N PRO A 568 -42.60 5.56 8.36
CA PRO A 568 -42.37 6.72 7.53
C PRO A 568 -41.01 7.38 7.81
N PRO A 569 -40.39 8.03 6.81
CA PRO A 569 -39.16 8.79 7.00
C PRO A 569 -39.33 9.93 8.02
N ALA A 570 -38.24 10.30 8.70
CA ALA A 570 -38.21 11.52 9.49
C ALA A 570 -38.56 12.72 8.60
N SER A 571 -39.42 13.62 9.05
CA SER A 571 -39.98 14.67 8.19
C SER A 571 -40.00 16.04 8.86
N THR A 572 -39.58 17.08 8.13
CA THR A 572 -39.74 18.49 8.52
C THR A 572 -40.57 19.21 7.48
N LEU A 573 -41.55 20.00 7.88
CA LEU A 573 -42.31 20.86 6.95
C LEU A 573 -42.16 22.32 7.34
N VAL A 574 -41.93 23.17 6.35
CA VAL A 574 -41.85 24.62 6.49
C VAL A 574 -42.71 25.29 5.42
N GLU A 575 -43.58 26.21 5.83
CA GLU A 575 -44.22 27.13 4.89
C GLU A 575 -43.24 28.25 4.51
N VAL A 576 -43.08 28.51 3.21
CA VAL A 576 -42.15 29.52 2.69
C VAL A 576 -42.86 30.60 1.90
N SER A 577 -42.40 31.85 2.07
CA SER A 577 -43.01 33.03 1.45
C SER A 577 -42.72 33.17 -0.05
N LYS A 578 -41.67 32.49 -0.57
CA LYS A 578 -41.34 32.28 -2.00
C LYS A 578 -40.41 31.06 -2.18
N LEU A 579 -40.39 30.47 -3.38
CA LEU A 579 -39.37 29.53 -3.89
C LEU A 579 -38.59 30.19 -5.03
N PHE A 580 -37.60 29.51 -5.62
CA PHE A 580 -36.72 30.11 -6.63
C PHE A 580 -37.43 30.54 -7.94
N ARG A 581 -38.63 30.00 -8.20
CA ARG A 581 -39.57 30.47 -9.23
C ARG A 581 -40.95 30.67 -8.62
N GLU A 582 -41.72 31.61 -9.17
CA GLU A 582 -43.07 31.93 -8.67
C GLU A 582 -44.11 30.85 -8.97
N ASP A 583 -43.91 30.07 -10.04
CA ASP A 583 -44.81 29.01 -10.49
C ASP A 583 -44.54 27.65 -9.82
N ILE A 584 -43.55 27.58 -8.92
CA ILE A 584 -43.26 26.40 -8.10
C ILE A 584 -43.97 26.54 -6.75
N LEU A 585 -44.77 25.53 -6.41
CA LEU A 585 -45.61 25.48 -5.23
C LEU A 585 -45.02 24.65 -4.08
N ILE A 586 -44.09 23.74 -4.42
CA ILE A 586 -43.44 22.85 -3.48
C ILE A 586 -42.02 22.47 -3.93
N GLU A 587 -41.13 22.35 -2.95
CA GLU A 587 -39.79 21.80 -3.10
C GLU A 587 -39.55 20.78 -1.98
N ILE A 588 -38.95 19.62 -2.30
CA ILE A 588 -38.67 18.56 -1.33
C ILE A 588 -37.21 18.12 -1.42
N GLU A 589 -36.50 18.21 -0.31
CA GLU A 589 -35.16 17.64 -0.13
C GLU A 589 -35.28 16.27 0.54
N ALA A 590 -34.39 15.33 0.20
CA ALA A 590 -34.45 13.97 0.70
C ALA A 590 -33.08 13.40 1.10
N THR A 591 -33.08 12.44 2.02
CA THR A 591 -31.89 11.63 2.34
C THR A 591 -32.24 10.15 2.26
N ALA A 592 -31.40 9.38 1.58
CA ALA A 592 -31.52 7.92 1.47
C ALA A 592 -30.33 7.18 2.09
N MET A 593 -30.56 6.00 2.65
CA MET A 593 -29.54 5.07 3.13
C MET A 593 -29.66 3.76 2.35
N ILE A 594 -28.80 3.56 1.36
CA ILE A 594 -28.89 2.45 0.41
C ILE A 594 -27.85 1.38 0.76
N PRO A 595 -28.24 0.14 1.12
CA PRO A 595 -27.29 -0.95 1.32
C PRO A 595 -26.53 -1.27 0.03
N LYS A 596 -25.22 -1.51 0.14
CA LYS A 596 -24.45 -2.04 -0.99
C LYS A 596 -24.68 -3.53 -1.10
N ARG A 597 -25.02 -4.00 -2.30
CA ARG A 597 -25.20 -5.43 -2.58
C ARG A 597 -23.89 -6.07 -2.98
#